data_AF-A0A5D2ICB8-F1
#
_entry.id   AF-A0A5D2ICB8-F1
#
_cell.length_a   1.000
_cell.length_b   1.000
_cell.length_c   1.000
_cell.angle_alpha   90.00
_cell.angle_beta   90.00
_cell.angle_gamma   90.00
#
_symmetry.space_group_name_H-M   'P 1'
#
loop_
_entity.id
_entity.type
_entity.pdbx_description
1 polymer ?
#
loop_
_entity_poly.entity_id
_entity_poly.type
_entity_poly.pdbx_seq_one_letter_code
_entity_poly.pdbx_strand_id
1 'polypeptide(L)'
;MIYVLNNLMTFLTDFWNLNLKEAAAIVNLQEGLRNMLQICVALCIDAYLGYRWMLILSSVLYSAGLVLLAFSVPEYFFNNGKECPLKDCFKTLRHTPFWEGLALLIVGGASQVIPLYSLSFEQTKVVKAPKDSGPTRVKVACCRFVVKLGGWRQFLQKVIRWLCRGFLIMGIITSVYGFLSFKNNWHQRYLASAIAIVIGLLWFLCGFPFYGRRRLQPSPLLTMMRTVIAALQKRHLNYQEHLGQLHRHDGKDQNQLLTDHLEMLNNAAVKESLADDNLPTGNWRLCSVKEVEQSKLLLDLIPMSATFIVYGMVKSLGNTFFLEQADSTSGDIPIIVLQVIKGVTRNAVNGGYKVVFAKRIQRMQRQYSDGVKIGIGMLTSIICCAVASSVESKRLEALRESGC
;
A
#
# COMPACT_ATOMS: atom_id res chain seq x y z
N MET A 1 2.36 4.45 -10.76
CA MET A 1 2.80 3.33 -9.90
C MET A 1 2.27 1.98 -10.40
N ILE A 2 0.97 1.68 -10.33
CA ILE A 2 0.39 0.37 -10.74
C ILE A 2 0.72 0.03 -12.20
N TYR A 3 0.64 1.02 -13.08
CA TYR A 3 0.93 0.87 -14.50
C TYR A 3 2.39 0.47 -14.80
N VAL A 4 3.37 1.09 -14.14
CA VAL A 4 4.81 0.77 -14.33
C VAL A 4 5.09 -0.68 -13.91
N LEU A 5 4.50 -1.11 -12.79
CA LEU A 5 4.67 -2.45 -12.25
C LEU A 5 4.09 -3.54 -13.16
N ASN A 6 2.91 -3.28 -13.72
CA ASN A 6 2.29 -4.20 -14.67
C ASN A 6 3.07 -4.31 -15.99
N ASN A 7 3.87 -3.30 -16.32
CA ASN A 7 4.68 -3.27 -17.53
C ASN A 7 6.12 -3.76 -17.30
N LEU A 8 6.51 -4.06 -16.06
CA LEU A 8 7.84 -4.61 -15.77
C LEU A 8 7.96 -6.04 -16.31
N MET A 9 6.87 -6.82 -16.25
CA MET A 9 6.84 -8.18 -16.81
C MET A 9 7.14 -8.15 -18.31
N THR A 10 6.36 -7.38 -19.06
CA THR A 10 6.50 -7.20 -20.52
C THR A 10 7.81 -6.53 -20.92
N PHE A 11 8.37 -5.65 -20.09
CA PHE A 11 9.72 -5.11 -20.31
C PHE A 11 10.80 -6.20 -20.23
N LEU A 12 10.66 -7.16 -19.32
CA LEU A 12 11.64 -8.24 -19.13
C LEU A 12 11.48 -9.34 -20.19
N THR A 13 10.26 -9.68 -20.57
CA THR A 13 9.95 -10.70 -21.57
C THR A 13 10.12 -10.17 -23.00
N ASP A 14 9.44 -9.09 -23.39
CA ASP A 14 9.41 -8.63 -24.78
C ASP A 14 10.66 -7.86 -25.21
N PHE A 15 11.33 -7.20 -24.27
CA PHE A 15 12.42 -6.26 -24.59
C PHE A 15 13.79 -6.76 -24.16
N TRP A 16 13.88 -7.46 -23.03
CA TRP A 16 15.09 -8.14 -22.59
C TRP A 16 15.15 -9.62 -23.01
N ASN A 17 14.10 -10.16 -23.62
CA ASN A 17 14.01 -11.56 -24.07
C ASN A 17 14.37 -12.57 -22.97
N LEU A 18 14.02 -12.27 -21.72
CA LEU A 18 14.24 -13.19 -20.60
C LEU A 18 13.24 -14.33 -20.62
N ASN A 19 13.65 -15.47 -20.07
CA ASN A 19 12.74 -16.58 -19.86
C ASN A 19 11.59 -16.16 -18.93
N LEU A 20 10.37 -16.62 -19.24
CA LEU A 20 9.17 -16.33 -18.47
C LEU A 20 9.35 -16.55 -16.95
N LYS A 21 10.04 -17.63 -16.58
CA LYS A 21 10.32 -18.00 -15.18
C LYS A 21 11.24 -16.98 -14.49
N GLU A 22 12.25 -16.47 -15.20
CA GLU A 22 13.20 -15.48 -14.69
C GLU A 22 12.52 -14.12 -14.52
N ALA A 23 11.80 -13.66 -15.54
CA ALA A 23 11.04 -12.41 -15.48
C ALA A 23 10.00 -12.42 -14.34
N ALA A 24 9.22 -13.51 -14.24
CA ALA A 24 8.24 -13.67 -13.17
C ALA A 24 8.90 -13.67 -11.78
N ALA A 25 10.07 -14.31 -11.63
CA ALA A 25 10.80 -14.30 -10.36
C ALA A 25 11.20 -12.88 -9.94
N ILE A 26 11.71 -12.06 -10.88
CA ILE A 26 12.09 -10.66 -10.61
C ILE A 26 10.86 -9.84 -10.19
N VAL A 27 9.76 -9.92 -10.94
CA VAL A 27 8.53 -9.17 -10.66
C VAL A 27 7.91 -9.57 -9.32
N ASN A 28 7.86 -10.88 -9.03
CA ASN A 28 7.31 -11.39 -7.77
C ASN A 28 8.18 -11.04 -6.57
N LEU A 29 9.51 -11.11 -6.71
CA LEU A 29 10.45 -10.68 -5.68
C LEU A 29 10.28 -9.18 -5.39
N GLN A 30 10.19 -8.36 -6.43
CA GLN A 30 9.96 -6.93 -6.30
C GLN A 30 8.63 -6.61 -5.62
N GLU A 31 7.52 -7.24 -6.03
CA GLU A 31 6.21 -7.02 -5.40
C GLU A 31 6.19 -7.50 -3.94
N GLY A 32 6.80 -8.66 -3.65
CA GLY A 32 6.94 -9.21 -2.31
C GLY A 32 7.73 -8.29 -1.39
N LEU A 33 8.96 -7.93 -1.78
CA LEU A 33 9.83 -7.04 -1.01
C LEU A 33 9.17 -5.68 -0.77
N ARG A 34 8.53 -5.10 -1.78
CA ARG A 34 7.81 -3.82 -1.63
C ARG A 34 6.69 -3.92 -0.58
N ASN A 35 5.94 -5.01 -0.55
CA ASN A 35 4.85 -5.18 0.41
C ASN A 35 5.37 -5.46 1.83
N MET A 36 6.45 -6.23 1.98
CA MET A 36 7.07 -6.47 3.30
C MET A 36 7.69 -5.18 3.88
N LEU A 37 8.37 -4.40 3.04
CA LEU A 37 9.04 -3.17 3.45
C LEU A 37 8.05 -2.10 3.96
N GLN A 38 6.77 -2.16 3.58
CA GLN A 38 5.73 -1.25 4.08
C GLN A 38 5.61 -1.28 5.62
N ILE A 39 5.86 -2.43 6.26
CA ILE A 39 5.81 -2.55 7.71
C ILE A 39 6.92 -1.71 8.36
N CYS A 40 8.15 -1.81 7.84
CA CYS A 40 9.29 -1.02 8.30
C CYS A 40 9.08 0.48 8.02
N VAL A 41 8.52 0.83 6.86
CA VAL A 41 8.17 2.20 6.50
C VAL A 41 7.14 2.77 7.48
N ALA A 42 6.11 2.01 7.84
CA ALA A 42 5.10 2.46 8.81
C ALA A 42 5.74 2.87 10.13
N LEU A 43 6.65 2.03 10.66
CA LEU A 43 7.43 2.33 11.86
C LEU A 43 8.28 3.60 11.70
N CYS A 44 8.95 3.76 10.55
CA CYS A 44 9.78 4.95 10.27
C CYS A 44 8.96 6.24 10.17
N ILE A 45 7.76 6.17 9.57
CA ILE A 45 6.83 7.29 9.47
C ILE A 45 6.39 7.73 10.87
N ASP A 46 5.98 6.79 11.70
CA ASP A 46 5.42 7.07 13.01
C ASP A 46 6.49 7.49 14.04
N ALA A 47 7.76 7.07 13.85
CA ALA A 47 8.86 7.40 14.76
C ALA A 47 9.62 8.69 14.41
N TYR A 48 9.90 8.94 13.12
CA TYR A 48 10.89 9.96 12.73
C TYR A 48 10.38 10.98 11.71
N LEU A 49 9.96 10.52 10.52
CA LEU A 49 9.76 11.41 9.36
C LEU A 49 8.37 12.05 9.30
N GLY A 50 7.34 11.36 9.79
CA GLY A 50 5.95 11.70 9.54
C GLY A 50 5.53 11.54 8.06
N TYR A 51 4.22 11.59 7.80
CA TYR A 51 3.67 11.25 6.50
C TYR A 51 4.16 12.14 5.35
N ARG A 52 4.36 13.44 5.57
CA ARG A 52 4.67 14.39 4.47
C ARG A 52 6.08 14.25 3.94
N TRP A 53 7.07 14.23 4.83
CA TRP A 53 8.46 14.08 4.44
C TRP A 53 8.71 12.71 3.83
N MET A 54 8.06 11.67 4.36
CA MET A 54 8.10 10.35 3.75
C MET A 54 7.52 10.36 2.32
N LEU A 55 6.42 11.09 2.07
CA LEU A 55 5.86 11.18 0.72
C LEU A 55 6.83 11.89 -0.25
N ILE A 56 7.50 12.95 0.18
CA ILE A 56 8.48 13.68 -0.64
C ILE A 56 9.67 12.78 -0.95
N LEU A 57 10.30 12.21 0.08
CA LEU A 57 11.46 11.32 -0.06
C LEU A 57 11.15 10.13 -0.97
N SER A 58 10.00 9.47 -0.73
CA SER A 58 9.58 8.32 -1.53
C SER A 58 9.29 8.65 -2.99
N SER A 59 8.75 9.84 -3.28
CA SER A 59 8.54 10.31 -4.66
C SER A 59 9.84 10.60 -5.38
N VAL A 60 10.83 11.19 -4.69
CA VAL A 60 12.17 11.39 -5.24
C VAL A 60 12.82 10.04 -5.56
N LEU A 61 12.87 9.12 -4.59
CA LEU A 61 13.45 7.79 -4.79
C LEU A 61 12.76 7.02 -5.92
N TYR A 62 11.43 7.04 -5.96
CA TYR A 62 10.68 6.34 -7.01
C TYR A 62 10.92 6.95 -8.39
N SER A 63 10.96 8.29 -8.51
CA SER A 63 11.28 8.95 -9.78
C SER A 63 12.71 8.67 -10.25
N ALA A 64 13.70 8.69 -9.35
CA ALA A 64 15.07 8.30 -9.66
C ALA A 64 15.16 6.84 -10.12
N GLY A 65 14.44 5.92 -9.47
CA GLY A 65 14.35 4.53 -9.88
C GLY A 65 13.79 4.35 -11.29
N LEU A 66 12.75 5.11 -11.66
CA LEU A 66 12.20 5.10 -13.03
C LEU A 66 13.20 5.62 -14.06
N VAL A 67 13.97 6.65 -13.73
CA VAL A 67 15.02 7.18 -14.62
C VAL A 67 16.11 6.13 -14.85
N LEU A 68 16.56 5.44 -13.80
CA LEU A 68 17.53 4.34 -13.94
C LEU A 68 16.99 3.19 -14.80
N LEU A 69 15.70 2.85 -14.66
CA LEU A 69 15.04 1.87 -15.54
C LEU A 69 14.95 2.36 -17.01
N ALA A 70 14.75 3.66 -17.24
CA ALA A 70 14.75 4.21 -18.58
C ALA A 70 16.11 4.04 -19.26
N PHE A 71 17.20 4.18 -18.50
CA PHE A 71 18.57 4.00 -18.99
C PHE A 71 19.06 2.54 -18.99
N SER A 72 18.31 1.60 -18.41
CA SER A 72 18.61 0.16 -18.47
C SER A 72 18.04 -0.51 -19.73
N VAL A 73 17.97 0.21 -20.84
CA VAL A 73 17.46 -0.27 -22.13
C VAL A 73 18.60 -0.95 -22.89
N PRO A 74 18.39 -2.15 -23.50
CA PRO A 74 19.42 -2.87 -24.25
C PRO A 74 20.11 -2.07 -25.35
N GLU A 75 19.42 -1.11 -25.99
CA GLU A 75 19.99 -0.28 -27.06
C GLU A 75 21.25 0.51 -26.64
N TYR A 76 21.41 0.81 -25.35
CA TYR A 76 22.60 1.47 -24.83
C TYR A 76 23.79 0.51 -24.61
N PHE A 77 23.55 -0.81 -24.60
CA PHE A 77 24.54 -1.83 -24.28
C PHE A 77 24.86 -2.75 -25.47
N PHE A 78 24.01 -2.78 -26.51
CA PHE A 78 24.21 -3.58 -27.71
C PHE A 78 24.32 -2.69 -28.96
N ASN A 79 25.48 -2.72 -29.63
CA ASN A 79 25.79 -1.90 -30.81
C ASN A 79 24.94 -2.22 -32.06
N ASN A 80 24.25 -3.36 -32.11
CA ASN A 80 23.58 -3.85 -33.34
C ASN A 80 22.11 -3.45 -33.45
N GLY A 81 21.58 -2.64 -32.54
CA GLY A 81 20.20 -2.16 -32.63
C GLY A 81 19.17 -3.24 -32.28
N LYS A 82 18.53 -3.03 -31.13
CA LYS A 82 17.20 -3.50 -30.71
C LYS A 82 17.04 -4.83 -30.00
N GLU A 83 17.91 -5.83 -30.14
CA GLU A 83 17.62 -7.13 -29.52
C GLU A 83 18.80 -7.75 -28.80
N CYS A 84 18.50 -8.26 -27.61
CA CYS A 84 19.46 -8.97 -26.81
C CYS A 84 19.58 -10.43 -27.29
N PRO A 85 20.80 -10.95 -27.54
CA PRO A 85 20.99 -12.34 -27.94
C PRO A 85 20.64 -13.28 -26.77
N LEU A 86 19.70 -14.22 -27.02
CA LEU A 86 19.03 -15.10 -26.05
C LEU A 86 19.93 -15.76 -24.97
N LYS A 87 21.23 -15.94 -25.23
CA LYS A 87 22.17 -16.60 -24.32
C LYS A 87 22.86 -15.70 -23.28
N ASP A 88 22.88 -14.38 -23.46
CA ASP A 88 23.67 -13.47 -22.61
C ASP A 88 22.89 -12.32 -21.97
N CYS A 89 21.55 -12.31 -22.12
CA CYS A 89 20.70 -11.20 -21.68
C CYS A 89 20.67 -11.01 -20.18
N PHE A 90 20.46 -12.08 -19.42
CA PHE A 90 20.41 -11.99 -17.96
C PHE A 90 21.76 -11.55 -17.38
N LYS A 91 22.87 -12.05 -17.95
CA LYS A 91 24.23 -11.69 -17.53
C LYS A 91 24.51 -10.21 -17.78
N THR A 92 24.13 -9.70 -18.96
CA THR A 92 24.31 -8.29 -19.31
C THR A 92 23.42 -7.39 -18.46
N LEU A 93 22.15 -7.77 -18.24
CA LEU A 93 21.21 -7.05 -17.38
C LEU A 93 21.77 -6.82 -15.97
N ARG A 94 22.52 -7.78 -15.43
CA ARG A 94 23.17 -7.67 -14.11
C ARG A 94 24.15 -6.51 -13.99
N HIS A 95 24.77 -6.10 -15.10
CA HIS A 95 25.74 -5.00 -15.14
C HIS A 95 25.12 -3.65 -15.53
N THR A 96 23.81 -3.60 -15.77
CA THR A 96 23.07 -2.36 -16.07
C THR A 96 22.57 -1.68 -14.79
N PRO A 97 22.16 -0.39 -14.84
CA PRO A 97 21.53 0.29 -13.70
C PRO A 97 20.14 -0.27 -13.33
N PHE A 98 19.66 -1.34 -13.99
CA PHE A 98 18.37 -1.95 -13.75
C PHE A 98 18.15 -2.32 -12.27
N TRP A 99 19.11 -2.98 -11.64
CA TRP A 99 18.96 -3.48 -10.27
C TRP A 99 18.95 -2.35 -9.23
N GLU A 100 19.75 -1.31 -9.44
CA GLU A 100 19.74 -0.10 -8.62
C GLU A 100 18.39 0.63 -8.75
N GLY A 101 17.90 0.78 -9.99
CA GLY A 101 16.59 1.35 -10.25
C GLY A 101 15.46 0.52 -9.64
N LEU A 102 15.53 -0.81 -9.72
CA LEU A 102 14.56 -1.72 -9.14
C LEU A 102 14.53 -1.60 -7.61
N ALA A 103 15.70 -1.50 -6.97
CA ALA A 103 15.81 -1.29 -5.53
C ALA A 103 15.18 0.06 -5.10
N LEU A 104 15.47 1.14 -5.82
CA LEU A 104 14.85 2.45 -5.57
C LEU A 104 13.33 2.43 -5.76
N LEU A 105 12.82 1.70 -6.76
CA LEU A 105 11.39 1.52 -6.97
C LEU A 105 10.73 0.71 -5.85
N ILE A 106 11.42 -0.29 -5.30
CA ILE A 106 10.94 -1.06 -4.15
C ILE A 106 10.82 -0.14 -2.93
N VAL A 107 11.88 0.60 -2.59
CA VAL A 107 11.92 1.48 -1.41
C VAL A 107 10.94 2.65 -1.55
N GLY A 108 10.99 3.36 -2.67
CA GLY A 108 10.08 4.46 -2.97
C GLY A 108 8.63 3.99 -3.04
N GLY A 109 8.38 2.84 -3.66
CA GLY A 109 7.04 2.30 -3.83
C GLY A 109 6.41 1.85 -2.51
N ALA A 110 7.18 1.17 -1.64
CA ALA A 110 6.72 0.80 -0.31
C ALA A 110 6.36 2.05 0.51
N SER A 111 7.16 3.10 0.36
CA SER A 111 7.05 4.32 1.16
C SER A 111 5.91 5.25 0.74
N GLN A 112 5.40 5.16 -0.48
CA GLN A 112 4.34 6.03 -1.00
C GLN A 112 2.93 5.65 -0.53
N VAL A 113 2.63 4.36 -0.36
CA VAL A 113 1.26 3.86 -0.14
C VAL A 113 0.66 4.41 1.15
N ILE A 114 1.42 4.37 2.26
CA ILE A 114 0.94 4.74 3.59
C ILE A 114 0.69 6.27 3.69
N PRO A 115 1.61 7.15 3.28
CA PRO A 115 1.36 8.58 3.24
C PRO A 115 0.24 8.99 2.30
N LEU A 116 0.15 8.43 1.09
CA LEU A 116 -0.91 8.77 0.14
C LEU A 116 -2.29 8.43 0.70
N TYR A 117 -2.42 7.28 1.35
CA TYR A 117 -3.66 6.89 2.01
C TYR A 117 -3.98 7.79 3.21
N SER A 118 -2.99 8.09 4.05
CA SER A 118 -3.18 8.88 5.28
C SER A 118 -3.40 10.37 5.03
N LEU A 119 -2.80 10.91 3.97
CA LEU A 119 -2.94 12.30 3.51
C LEU A 119 -4.09 12.46 2.50
N SER A 120 -4.75 11.37 2.10
CA SER A 120 -5.98 11.43 1.32
C SER A 120 -7.01 12.29 2.04
N PHE A 121 -7.64 13.19 1.28
CA PHE A 121 -8.67 14.09 1.79
C PHE A 121 -9.86 13.37 2.43
N GLU A 122 -10.09 12.09 2.11
CA GLU A 122 -11.12 11.27 2.76
C GLU A 122 -10.80 10.96 4.22
N GLN A 123 -9.51 10.89 4.58
CA GLN A 123 -9.05 10.52 5.92
C GLN A 123 -8.60 11.69 6.78
N THR A 124 -8.26 12.82 6.16
CA THR A 124 -8.06 14.06 6.91
C THR A 124 -9.42 14.46 7.48
N LYS A 125 -9.68 14.10 8.75
CA LYS A 125 -10.71 14.72 9.57
C LYS A 125 -10.34 16.20 9.67
N VAL A 126 -10.73 16.99 8.67
CA VAL A 126 -10.64 18.44 8.75
C VAL A 126 -11.49 18.81 9.94
N VAL A 127 -10.87 19.45 10.93
CA VAL A 127 -11.52 19.92 12.15
C VAL A 127 -12.86 20.52 11.76
N LYS A 128 -13.97 19.89 12.18
CA LYS A 128 -15.29 20.50 12.05
C LYS A 128 -15.19 21.82 12.80
N ALA A 129 -15.33 22.93 12.09
CA ALA A 129 -15.41 24.22 12.75
C ALA A 129 -16.56 24.15 13.77
N PRO A 130 -16.39 24.68 14.99
CA PRO A 130 -17.48 24.77 15.93
C PRO A 130 -18.65 25.48 15.24
N LYS A 131 -19.86 24.92 15.40
CA LYS A 131 -21.09 25.42 14.77
C LYS A 131 -21.39 26.88 15.15
N ASP A 132 -20.79 27.39 16.23
CA ASP A 132 -20.96 28.75 16.75
C ASP A 132 -19.78 29.69 16.47
N SER A 133 -18.99 29.43 15.42
CA SER A 133 -17.96 30.41 15.01
C SER A 133 -18.62 31.63 14.34
N GLY A 134 -18.80 32.70 15.14
CA GLY A 134 -19.18 34.02 14.65
C GLY A 134 -18.22 34.54 13.56
N PRO A 135 -18.64 35.52 12.75
CA PRO A 135 -17.87 35.99 11.60
C PRO A 135 -16.51 36.54 12.06
N THR A 136 -15.42 35.93 11.60
CA THR A 136 -14.07 36.35 11.92
C THR A 136 -13.75 37.60 11.11
N ARG A 137 -13.58 38.74 11.80
CA ARG A 137 -13.23 40.01 11.17
C ARG A 137 -11.73 40.03 10.90
N VAL A 138 -11.34 40.04 9.63
CA VAL A 138 -9.94 40.17 9.23
C VAL A 138 -9.71 41.62 8.83
N LYS A 139 -8.73 42.27 9.45
CA LYS A 139 -8.30 43.62 9.09
C LYS A 139 -7.10 43.49 8.16
N VAL A 140 -7.25 43.93 6.92
CA VAL A 140 -6.13 44.07 5.97
C VAL A 140 -6.06 45.55 5.60
N ALA A 141 -4.98 46.22 6.03
CA ALA A 141 -4.82 47.67 5.96
C ALA A 141 -6.00 48.45 6.57
N CYS A 142 -6.47 49.52 5.92
CA CYS A 142 -7.56 50.38 6.40
C CYS A 142 -8.96 49.71 6.32
N CYS A 143 -9.08 48.59 5.60
CA CYS A 143 -10.36 47.95 5.33
C CYS A 143 -10.64 46.79 6.30
N ARG A 144 -11.83 46.82 6.92
CA ARG A 144 -12.39 45.69 7.69
C ARG A 144 -13.23 44.82 6.77
N PHE A 145 -12.82 43.56 6.58
CA PHE A 145 -13.62 42.56 5.88
C PHE A 145 -14.26 41.59 6.88
N VAL A 146 -15.57 41.40 6.73
CA VAL A 146 -16.34 40.41 7.49
C VAL A 146 -16.56 39.21 6.57
N VAL A 147 -15.74 38.16 6.72
CA VAL A 147 -15.83 36.98 5.85
C VAL A 147 -16.52 35.85 6.60
N LYS A 148 -17.61 35.31 6.04
CA LYS A 148 -18.30 34.12 6.55
C LYS A 148 -17.46 32.87 6.18
N LEU A 149 -16.46 32.54 7.02
CA LEU A 149 -15.46 31.49 6.76
C LEU A 149 -16.05 30.08 6.51
N GLY A 150 -17.24 29.78 7.04
CA GLY A 150 -17.87 28.47 6.94
C GLY A 150 -18.22 28.05 5.50
N GLY A 151 -18.77 28.96 4.70
CA GLY A 151 -19.15 28.68 3.30
C GLY A 151 -17.94 28.63 2.36
N TRP A 152 -17.01 29.57 2.52
CA TRP A 152 -15.80 29.67 1.68
C TRP A 152 -14.91 28.44 1.81
N ARG A 153 -14.72 27.92 3.03
CA ARG A 153 -13.94 26.68 3.25
C ARG A 153 -14.62 25.45 2.64
N GLN A 154 -15.94 25.33 2.74
CA GLN A 154 -16.68 24.20 2.15
C GLN A 154 -16.68 24.25 0.61
N PHE A 155 -16.78 25.45 0.03
CA PHE A 155 -16.65 25.64 -1.41
C PHE A 155 -15.24 25.28 -1.89
N LEU A 156 -14.21 25.81 -1.22
CA LEU A 156 -12.81 25.48 -1.51
C LEU A 156 -12.55 23.96 -1.43
N GLN A 157 -13.14 23.28 -0.45
CA GLN A 157 -13.09 21.81 -0.33
C GLN A 157 -13.79 21.06 -1.47
N LYS A 158 -14.90 21.59 -2.01
CA LYS A 158 -15.57 20.99 -3.18
C LYS A 158 -14.72 21.17 -4.43
N VAL A 159 -14.15 22.35 -4.62
CA VAL A 159 -13.25 22.66 -5.76
C VAL A 159 -11.99 21.80 -5.70
N ILE A 160 -11.31 21.70 -4.55
CA ILE A 160 -10.13 20.84 -4.38
C ILE A 160 -10.47 19.36 -4.65
N ARG A 161 -11.59 18.86 -4.12
CA ARG A 161 -12.03 17.47 -4.40
C ARG A 161 -12.37 17.24 -5.87
N TRP A 162 -12.88 18.25 -6.55
CA TRP A 162 -13.16 18.17 -7.98
C TRP A 162 -11.86 18.17 -8.79
N LEU A 163 -10.92 19.05 -8.46
CA LEU A 163 -9.57 19.09 -9.07
C LEU A 163 -8.80 17.77 -8.85
N CYS A 164 -8.79 17.22 -7.63
CA CYS A 164 -8.13 15.94 -7.36
C CYS A 164 -8.76 14.77 -8.14
N ARG A 165 -10.09 14.74 -8.25
CA ARG A 165 -10.78 13.72 -9.07
C ARG A 165 -10.46 13.90 -10.56
N GLY A 166 -10.45 15.12 -11.05
CA GLY A 166 -10.05 15.45 -12.42
C GLY A 166 -8.61 15.01 -12.71
N PHE A 167 -7.67 15.31 -11.81
CA PHE A 167 -6.27 14.90 -11.96
C PHE A 167 -6.09 13.38 -11.97
N LEU A 168 -6.84 12.64 -11.15
CA LEU A 168 -6.83 11.17 -11.18
C LEU A 168 -7.35 10.60 -12.50
N ILE A 169 -8.45 11.14 -13.02
CA ILE A 169 -9.03 10.71 -14.30
C ILE A 169 -8.08 11.03 -15.45
N MET A 170 -7.53 12.24 -15.48
CA MET A 170 -6.52 12.64 -16.48
C MET A 170 -5.28 11.75 -16.39
N GLY A 171 -4.80 11.42 -15.19
CA GLY A 171 -3.67 10.50 -15.01
C GLY A 171 -3.93 9.11 -15.60
N ILE A 172 -5.14 8.58 -15.46
CA ILE A 172 -5.53 7.30 -16.10
C ILE A 172 -5.52 7.45 -17.62
N ILE A 173 -6.14 8.50 -18.17
CA ILE A 173 -6.21 8.76 -19.62
C ILE A 173 -4.81 8.93 -20.20
N THR A 174 -3.96 9.76 -19.59
CA THR A 174 -2.57 9.98 -20.02
C THR A 174 -1.75 8.70 -19.93
N SER A 175 -1.97 7.84 -18.92
CA SER A 175 -1.26 6.55 -18.83
C SER A 175 -1.64 5.57 -19.95
N VAL A 176 -2.92 5.54 -20.33
CA VAL A 176 -3.40 4.72 -21.45
C VAL A 176 -2.86 5.27 -22.76
N TYR A 177 -2.94 6.59 -22.97
CA TYR A 177 -2.41 7.25 -24.14
C TYR A 177 -0.88 7.07 -24.30
N GLY A 178 -0.12 7.17 -23.21
CA GLY A 178 1.33 6.97 -23.22
C GLY A 178 1.71 5.55 -23.63
N PHE A 179 0.96 4.52 -23.22
CA PHE A 179 1.25 3.14 -23.66
C PHE A 179 1.03 2.96 -25.15
N LEU A 180 -0.09 3.49 -25.66
CA LEU A 180 -0.50 3.38 -27.05
C LEU A 180 0.44 4.17 -27.96
N SER A 181 0.83 5.36 -27.52
CA SER A 181 1.69 6.26 -28.30
C SER A 181 3.16 5.83 -28.29
N PHE A 182 3.63 5.20 -27.21
CA PHE A 182 5.00 4.72 -27.07
C PHE A 182 5.09 3.19 -27.17
N LYS A 183 4.38 2.56 -28.12
CA LYS A 183 4.33 1.09 -28.27
C LYS A 183 5.73 0.46 -28.34
N ASN A 184 6.69 1.13 -28.99
CA ASN A 184 8.02 0.57 -29.28
C ASN A 184 9.17 1.16 -28.44
N ASN A 185 8.92 2.18 -27.60
CA ASN A 185 10.00 2.94 -26.94
C ASN A 185 9.92 2.85 -25.42
N TRP A 186 10.51 1.82 -24.83
CA TRP A 186 10.52 1.59 -23.38
C TRP A 186 11.21 2.69 -22.57
N HIS A 187 12.30 3.27 -23.10
CA HIS A 187 12.95 4.45 -22.53
C HIS A 187 11.95 5.59 -22.29
N GLN A 188 11.16 5.93 -23.32
CA GLN A 188 10.19 7.03 -23.25
C GLN A 188 9.05 6.74 -22.27
N ARG A 189 8.62 5.47 -22.14
CA ARG A 189 7.58 5.05 -21.18
C ARG A 189 7.99 5.28 -19.73
N TYR A 190 9.19 4.85 -19.36
CA TYR A 190 9.70 5.02 -18.00
C TYR A 190 9.97 6.49 -17.69
N LEU A 191 10.53 7.25 -18.66
CA LEU A 191 10.79 8.68 -18.50
C LEU A 191 9.49 9.49 -18.36
N ALA A 192 8.49 9.22 -19.20
CA ALA A 192 7.18 9.86 -19.09
C ALA A 192 6.52 9.59 -17.73
N SER A 193 6.67 8.36 -17.22
CA SER A 193 6.21 7.99 -15.87
C SER A 193 6.95 8.74 -14.76
N ALA A 194 8.26 8.96 -14.93
CA ALA A 194 9.06 9.73 -13.98
C ALA A 194 8.62 11.21 -13.94
N ILE A 195 8.44 11.81 -15.12
CA ILE A 195 7.94 13.19 -15.25
C ILE A 195 6.56 13.34 -14.60
N ALA A 196 5.65 12.39 -14.82
CA ALA A 196 4.33 12.41 -14.19
C ALA A 196 4.39 12.41 -12.66
N ILE A 197 5.33 11.67 -12.06
CA ILE A 197 5.53 11.63 -10.60
C ILE A 197 6.13 12.94 -10.10
N VAL A 198 7.07 13.53 -10.84
CA VAL A 198 7.63 14.85 -10.51
C VAL A 198 6.54 15.93 -10.55
N ILE A 199 5.66 15.92 -11.56
CA ILE A 199 4.51 16.83 -11.63
C ILE A 199 3.58 16.63 -10.43
N GLY A 200 3.27 15.37 -10.07
CA GLY A 200 2.48 15.05 -8.89
C GLY A 200 3.12 15.52 -7.59
N LEU A 201 4.44 15.41 -7.48
CA LEU A 201 5.20 15.90 -6.33
C LEU A 201 5.17 17.43 -6.25
N LEU A 202 5.36 18.14 -7.36
CA LEU A 202 5.25 19.60 -7.41
C LEU A 202 3.85 20.07 -6.99
N TRP A 203 2.81 19.38 -7.47
CA TRP A 203 1.44 19.63 -7.05
C TRP A 203 1.24 19.44 -5.54
N PHE A 204 1.80 18.35 -4.98
CA PHE A 204 1.78 18.10 -3.55
C PHE A 204 2.53 19.19 -2.76
N LEU A 205 3.66 19.66 -3.26
CA LEU A 205 4.46 20.74 -2.65
C LEU A 205 3.69 22.08 -2.64
N CYS A 206 2.96 22.41 -3.71
CA CYS A 206 2.04 23.57 -3.71
C CYS A 206 0.97 23.46 -2.60
N GLY A 207 0.51 22.26 -2.30
CA GLY A 207 -0.42 21.96 -1.21
C GLY A 207 0.22 21.83 0.18
N PHE A 208 1.56 21.74 0.28
CA PHE A 208 2.29 21.45 1.51
C PHE A 208 1.89 22.31 2.73
N PRO A 209 1.72 23.66 2.61
CA PRO A 209 1.33 24.49 3.74
C PRO A 209 -0.11 24.25 4.22
N PHE A 210 -0.99 23.69 3.38
CA PHE A 210 -2.39 23.42 3.72
C PHE A 210 -2.61 22.11 4.48
N TYR A 211 -1.64 21.19 4.44
CA TYR A 211 -1.71 20.00 5.27
C TYR A 211 -1.44 20.39 6.74
N GLY A 212 -2.32 19.95 7.67
CA GLY A 212 -2.16 20.14 9.12
C GLY A 212 -1.24 19.09 9.74
N ARG A 213 -0.33 19.46 10.66
CA ARG A 213 0.66 18.49 11.20
C ARG A 213 -0.10 17.50 12.06
N ARG A 214 -0.14 16.22 11.66
CA ARG A 214 -0.62 15.16 12.55
C ARG A 214 0.39 15.04 13.68
N ARG A 215 -0.09 15.00 14.93
CA ARG A 215 0.77 14.58 16.04
C ARG A 215 1.21 13.15 15.76
N LEU A 216 2.51 12.88 15.86
CA LEU A 216 3.03 11.52 15.83
C LEU A 216 2.35 10.77 16.99
N GLN A 217 1.61 9.71 16.65
CA GLN A 217 1.07 8.79 17.66
C GLN A 217 2.05 7.62 17.77
N PRO A 218 2.25 7.05 18.96
CA PRO A 218 3.09 5.86 19.10
C PRO A 218 2.54 4.76 18.19
N SER A 219 3.41 4.16 17.38
CA SER A 219 2.98 3.15 16.43
C SER A 219 2.44 1.91 17.18
N PRO A 220 1.31 1.33 16.75
CA PRO A 220 0.72 0.17 17.42
C PRO A 220 1.63 -1.05 17.41
N LEU A 221 2.48 -1.18 16.38
CA LEU A 221 3.49 -2.24 16.30
C LEU A 221 4.61 -2.06 17.32
N LEU A 222 5.08 -0.83 17.55
CA LEU A 222 6.06 -0.54 18.60
C LEU A 222 5.45 -0.81 19.98
N THR A 223 4.18 -0.45 20.20
CA THR A 223 3.45 -0.80 21.42
C THR A 223 3.37 -2.32 21.60
N MET A 224 3.06 -3.08 20.55
CA MET A 224 3.07 -4.55 20.59
C MET A 224 4.45 -5.10 20.98
N MET A 225 5.52 -4.67 20.32
CA MET A 225 6.89 -5.08 20.66
C MET A 225 7.25 -4.74 22.12
N ARG A 226 6.86 -3.55 22.58
CA ARG A 226 7.05 -3.10 23.96
C ARG A 226 6.34 -4.01 24.96
N THR A 227 5.08 -4.35 24.69
CA THR A 227 4.29 -5.25 25.57
C THR A 227 4.89 -6.65 25.64
N VAL A 228 5.36 -7.19 24.52
CA VAL A 228 6.01 -8.51 24.49
C VAL A 228 7.31 -8.49 25.28
N ILE A 229 8.16 -7.48 25.09
CA ILE A 229 9.42 -7.35 25.84
C ILE A 229 9.16 -7.15 27.33
N ALA A 230 8.23 -6.27 27.70
CA ALA A 230 7.84 -6.04 29.10
C ALA A 230 7.30 -7.33 29.75
N ALA A 231 6.44 -8.08 29.04
CA ALA A 231 5.90 -9.35 29.52
C ALA A 231 7.00 -10.41 29.71
N LEU A 232 7.97 -10.49 28.79
CA LEU A 232 9.10 -11.42 28.90
C LEU A 232 10.02 -11.06 30.08
N GLN A 233 10.30 -9.78 30.29
CA GLN A 233 11.07 -9.30 31.46
C GLN A 233 10.34 -9.64 32.78
N LYS A 234 9.01 -9.53 32.78
CA LYS A 234 8.13 -9.78 33.92
C LYS A 234 7.54 -11.19 33.94
N ARG A 235 8.16 -12.14 33.22
CA ARG A 235 7.68 -13.54 33.16
C ARG A 235 7.66 -14.23 34.54
N HIS A 236 8.50 -13.76 35.46
CA HIS A 236 8.59 -14.27 36.83
C HIS A 236 7.41 -13.87 37.72
N LEU A 237 6.59 -12.89 37.30
CA LEU A 237 5.43 -12.42 38.06
C LEU A 237 4.18 -13.21 37.69
N ASN A 238 3.25 -13.29 38.65
CA ASN A 238 1.88 -13.72 38.42
C ASN A 238 0.94 -12.51 38.48
N TYR A 239 0.33 -12.14 37.36
CA TYR A 239 -0.59 -11.00 37.32
C TYR A 239 -1.84 -11.19 38.18
N GLN A 240 -2.29 -12.44 38.38
CA GLN A 240 -3.49 -12.75 39.16
C GLN A 240 -3.33 -12.32 40.63
N GLU A 241 -2.13 -12.46 41.17
CA GLU A 241 -1.81 -12.04 42.55
C GLU A 241 -1.74 -10.51 42.70
N HIS A 242 -1.59 -9.78 41.59
CA HIS A 242 -1.30 -8.34 41.58
C HIS A 242 -2.40 -7.50 40.90
N LEU A 243 -3.64 -7.99 40.84
CA LEU A 243 -4.80 -7.34 40.18
C LEU A 243 -5.05 -5.86 40.59
N GLY A 244 -4.72 -5.53 41.85
CA GLY A 244 -4.83 -4.17 42.39
C GLY A 244 -3.75 -3.19 41.91
N GLN A 245 -2.62 -3.70 41.39
CA GLN A 245 -1.43 -2.92 41.04
C GLN A 245 -1.24 -2.76 39.52
N LEU A 246 -2.28 -2.99 38.71
CA LEU A 246 -2.18 -2.83 37.26
C LEU A 246 -2.08 -1.36 36.85
N HIS A 247 -1.22 -1.09 35.88
CA HIS A 247 -1.09 0.23 35.26
C HIS A 247 -2.29 0.52 34.35
N ARG A 248 -3.23 1.34 34.84
CA ARG A 248 -4.40 1.83 34.10
C ARG A 248 -4.27 3.33 33.84
N HIS A 249 -4.66 3.77 32.65
CA HIS A 249 -4.74 5.20 32.33
C HIS A 249 -6.07 5.78 32.83
N ASP A 250 -6.04 7.00 33.35
CA ASP A 250 -7.08 7.62 34.19
C ASP A 250 -8.54 7.58 33.65
N GLY A 251 -9.49 7.42 34.59
CA GLY A 251 -10.93 7.75 34.50
C GLY A 251 -11.88 6.91 33.63
N LYS A 252 -11.45 6.34 32.50
CA LYS A 252 -12.35 5.58 31.58
C LYS A 252 -12.09 4.08 31.51
N ASP A 253 -10.94 3.64 31.98
CA ASP A 253 -10.45 2.27 31.78
C ASP A 253 -10.59 1.40 33.06
N GLN A 254 -11.26 1.89 34.13
CA GLN A 254 -11.42 1.14 35.39
C GLN A 254 -12.19 -0.19 35.23
N ASN A 255 -13.08 -0.29 34.24
CA ASN A 255 -13.92 -1.47 33.99
C ASN A 255 -13.33 -2.42 32.93
N GLN A 256 -12.13 -2.16 32.41
CA GLN A 256 -11.54 -2.99 31.37
C GLN A 256 -10.91 -4.24 31.98
N LEU A 257 -11.63 -5.37 31.89
CA LEU A 257 -11.17 -6.70 32.31
C LEU A 257 -10.07 -7.19 31.37
N LEU A 258 -9.02 -7.78 31.95
CA LEU A 258 -7.99 -8.51 31.21
C LEU A 258 -8.58 -9.81 30.68
N THR A 259 -8.22 -10.15 29.45
CA THR A 259 -8.57 -11.46 28.89
C THR A 259 -7.56 -12.52 29.34
N ASP A 260 -8.02 -13.73 29.65
CA ASP A 260 -7.18 -14.89 29.98
C ASP A 260 -6.52 -15.50 28.72
N HIS A 261 -6.80 -14.97 27.54
CA HIS A 261 -6.05 -15.32 26.33
C HIS A 261 -4.69 -14.64 26.34
N LEU A 262 -3.63 -15.39 26.03
CA LEU A 262 -2.23 -14.95 26.10
C LEU A 262 -1.86 -14.33 27.47
N GLU A 263 -2.17 -15.06 28.56
CA GLU A 263 -2.02 -14.59 29.95
C GLU A 263 -0.64 -14.02 30.27
N MET A 264 0.43 -14.57 29.69
CA MET A 264 1.80 -14.06 29.89
C MET A 264 1.93 -12.57 29.56
N LEU A 265 1.17 -12.05 28.58
CA LEU A 265 1.22 -10.64 28.23
C LEU A 265 0.62 -9.73 29.30
N ASN A 266 -0.23 -10.27 30.18
CA ASN A 266 -0.81 -9.52 31.30
C ASN A 266 0.25 -9.01 32.29
N ASN A 267 1.37 -9.74 32.41
CA ASN A 267 2.48 -9.36 33.26
C ASN A 267 3.11 -8.01 32.87
N ALA A 268 3.00 -7.60 31.60
CA ALA A 268 3.49 -6.30 31.14
C ALA A 268 2.79 -5.10 31.81
N ALA A 269 1.60 -5.30 32.35
CA ALA A 269 0.80 -4.26 33.01
C ALA A 269 0.98 -4.20 34.53
N VAL A 270 1.71 -5.13 35.14
CA VAL A 270 1.92 -5.19 36.60
C VAL A 270 2.99 -4.18 37.02
N LYS A 271 2.71 -3.36 38.03
CA LYS A 271 3.70 -2.47 38.66
C LYS A 271 4.54 -3.25 39.67
N GLU A 272 5.86 -3.10 39.65
CA GLU A 272 6.79 -3.77 40.58
C GLU A 272 7.23 -2.87 41.74
N SER A 273 7.27 -1.55 41.52
CA SER A 273 7.79 -0.60 42.49
C SER A 273 7.02 0.72 42.45
N LEU A 274 7.01 1.47 43.55
CA LEU A 274 6.51 2.85 43.58
C LEU A 274 7.26 3.76 42.58
N ALA A 275 8.48 3.39 42.17
CA ALA A 275 9.19 4.08 41.09
C ALA A 275 8.48 4.00 39.73
N ASP A 276 7.65 2.96 39.50
CA ASP A 276 6.88 2.77 38.27
C ASP A 276 5.76 3.80 38.08
N ASP A 277 5.36 4.53 39.13
CA ASP A 277 4.38 5.61 39.03
C ASP A 277 4.97 6.86 38.36
N ASN A 278 6.29 7.03 38.43
CA ASN A 278 7.01 8.16 37.82
C ASN A 278 7.64 7.81 36.46
N LEU A 279 7.43 6.60 35.96
CA LEU A 279 7.98 6.18 34.67
C LEU A 279 7.33 6.99 33.53
N PRO A 280 8.13 7.56 32.59
CA PRO A 280 7.57 8.26 31.45
C PRO A 280 6.70 7.31 30.61
N THR A 281 5.59 7.84 30.11
CA THR A 281 4.68 7.10 29.22
C THR A 281 5.46 6.60 28.01
N GLY A 282 5.43 5.30 27.73
CA GLY A 282 6.20 4.69 26.64
C GLY A 282 7.47 3.96 27.05
N ASN A 283 7.73 3.76 28.35
CA ASN A 283 8.89 2.97 28.80
C ASN A 283 8.73 1.47 28.50
N TRP A 284 9.83 0.80 28.15
CA TRP A 284 9.91 -0.62 27.79
C TRP A 284 9.63 -1.61 28.93
N ARG A 285 9.55 -1.13 30.18
CA ARG A 285 9.32 -1.97 31.37
C ARG A 285 7.84 -2.04 31.82
N LEU A 286 7.01 -1.08 31.44
CA LEU A 286 5.62 -1.00 31.92
C LEU A 286 4.66 -0.58 30.80
N CYS A 287 3.56 -1.31 30.65
CA CYS A 287 2.51 -1.03 29.65
C CYS A 287 1.15 -0.84 30.32
N SER A 288 0.26 -0.07 29.68
CA SER A 288 -1.12 0.04 30.13
C SER A 288 -1.91 -1.22 29.79
N VAL A 289 -2.92 -1.55 30.61
CA VAL A 289 -3.90 -2.62 30.33
C VAL A 289 -4.44 -2.54 28.90
N LYS A 290 -4.75 -1.33 28.45
CA LYS A 290 -5.26 -1.10 27.10
C LYS A 290 -4.23 -1.42 26.02
N GLU A 291 -2.95 -1.08 26.25
CA GLU A 291 -1.86 -1.40 25.33
C GLU A 291 -1.67 -2.92 25.23
N VAL A 292 -1.78 -3.63 26.36
CA VAL A 292 -1.69 -5.09 26.43
C VAL A 292 -2.83 -5.75 25.64
N GLU A 293 -4.09 -5.37 25.90
CA GLU A 293 -5.23 -5.95 25.19
C GLU A 293 -5.20 -5.63 23.69
N GLN A 294 -4.80 -4.42 23.30
CA GLN A 294 -4.59 -4.09 21.88
C GLN A 294 -3.49 -4.95 21.25
N SER A 295 -2.43 -5.26 22.00
CA SER A 295 -1.31 -6.07 21.50
C SER A 295 -1.68 -7.54 21.35
N LYS A 296 -2.50 -8.10 22.26
CA LYS A 296 -3.07 -9.44 22.11
C LYS A 296 -3.89 -9.56 20.83
N LEU A 297 -4.77 -8.59 20.57
CA LEU A 297 -5.56 -8.55 19.34
C LEU A 297 -4.68 -8.49 18.08
N LEU A 298 -3.54 -7.78 18.13
CA LEU A 298 -2.57 -7.75 17.03
C LEU A 298 -1.84 -9.08 16.85
N LEU A 299 -1.47 -9.76 17.94
CA LEU A 299 -0.85 -11.09 17.89
C LEU A 299 -1.81 -12.14 17.31
N ASP A 300 -3.10 -12.07 17.65
CA ASP A 300 -4.14 -12.95 17.09
C ASP A 300 -4.36 -12.76 15.59
N LEU A 301 -3.99 -11.60 15.04
CA LEU A 301 -4.02 -11.37 13.60
C LEU A 301 -2.86 -12.07 12.86
N ILE A 302 -1.78 -12.44 13.54
CA ILE A 302 -0.61 -13.06 12.90
C ILE A 302 -0.97 -14.44 12.32
N PRO A 303 -1.55 -15.40 13.06
CA PRO A 303 -1.97 -16.68 12.49
C PRO A 303 -2.99 -16.52 11.36
N MET A 304 -3.93 -15.58 11.51
CA MET A 304 -4.91 -15.28 10.46
C MET A 304 -4.24 -14.78 9.18
N SER A 305 -3.19 -13.96 9.31
CA SER A 305 -2.43 -13.42 8.16
C SER A 305 -1.83 -14.52 7.27
N ALA A 306 -1.42 -15.65 7.87
CA ALA A 306 -0.84 -16.78 7.14
C ALA A 306 -1.82 -17.38 6.12
N THR A 307 -3.13 -17.38 6.43
CA THR A 307 -4.15 -17.88 5.49
C THR A 307 -4.24 -17.06 4.20
N PHE A 308 -3.86 -15.78 4.24
CA PHE A 308 -3.83 -14.91 3.06
C PHE A 308 -2.62 -15.12 2.16
N ILE A 309 -1.64 -15.93 2.57
CA ILE A 309 -0.48 -16.27 1.72
C ILE A 309 -0.95 -16.93 0.43
N VAL A 310 -1.93 -17.84 0.52
CA VAL A 310 -2.51 -18.51 -0.67
C VAL A 310 -3.12 -17.50 -1.63
N TYR A 311 -3.91 -16.56 -1.12
CA TYR A 311 -4.45 -15.47 -1.93
C TYR A 311 -3.35 -14.60 -2.55
N GLY A 312 -2.29 -14.32 -1.79
CA GLY A 312 -1.09 -13.62 -2.27
C GLY A 312 -0.43 -14.34 -3.46
N MET A 313 -0.32 -15.67 -3.39
CA MET A 313 0.19 -16.50 -4.51
C MET A 313 -0.71 -16.39 -5.74
N VAL A 314 -2.04 -16.51 -5.60
CA VAL A 314 -2.97 -16.36 -6.73
C VAL A 314 -2.86 -14.98 -7.37
N LYS A 315 -2.73 -13.93 -6.55
CA LYS A 315 -2.53 -12.56 -7.05
C LYS A 315 -1.21 -12.42 -7.81
N SER A 316 -0.14 -13.04 -7.32
CA SER A 316 1.18 -13.08 -7.96
C SER A 316 1.14 -13.75 -9.33
N LEU A 317 0.47 -14.91 -9.45
CA LEU A 317 0.21 -15.59 -10.72
C LEU A 317 -0.58 -14.69 -11.69
N GLY A 318 -1.61 -14.01 -11.19
CA GLY A 318 -2.47 -13.13 -11.98
C GLY A 318 -1.83 -11.83 -12.46
N ASN A 319 -0.65 -11.46 -11.93
CA ASN A 319 0.13 -10.31 -12.36
C ASN A 319 1.29 -10.67 -13.30
N THR A 320 1.64 -11.96 -13.39
CA THR A 320 2.76 -12.46 -14.19
C THR A 320 2.23 -13.44 -15.24
N PHE A 321 2.09 -14.72 -14.88
CA PHE A 321 1.71 -15.80 -15.79
C PHE A 321 0.40 -15.57 -16.54
N PHE A 322 -0.66 -15.08 -15.86
CA PHE A 322 -1.94 -14.85 -16.55
C PHE A 322 -1.86 -13.70 -17.55
N LEU A 323 -0.96 -12.73 -17.33
CA LEU A 323 -0.77 -11.62 -18.26
C LEU A 323 -0.14 -12.13 -19.56
N GLU A 324 0.89 -12.96 -19.42
CA GLU A 324 1.64 -13.56 -20.54
C GLU A 324 0.82 -14.62 -21.29
N GLN A 325 0.04 -15.41 -20.54
CA GLN A 325 -0.94 -16.33 -21.13
C GLN A 325 -1.98 -15.57 -21.95
N ALA A 326 -2.48 -14.45 -21.42
CA ALA A 326 -3.45 -13.65 -22.12
C ALA A 326 -2.83 -12.98 -23.35
N ASP A 327 -1.62 -12.44 -23.25
CA ASP A 327 -0.91 -11.84 -24.39
C ASP A 327 -0.75 -12.84 -25.54
N SER A 328 -0.16 -14.01 -25.26
CA SER A 328 0.05 -15.07 -26.27
C SER A 328 -1.23 -15.63 -26.89
N THR A 329 -2.37 -15.56 -26.20
CA THR A 329 -3.67 -16.06 -26.70
C THR A 329 -4.50 -14.97 -27.37
N SER A 330 -4.25 -13.69 -27.06
CA SER A 330 -5.13 -12.58 -27.44
C SER A 330 -4.99 -12.11 -28.88
N GLY A 331 -4.03 -12.66 -29.63
CA GLY A 331 -3.78 -12.33 -31.04
C GLY A 331 -3.42 -10.84 -31.19
N ASP A 332 -4.23 -10.09 -31.93
CA ASP A 332 -4.00 -8.67 -32.19
C ASP A 332 -4.42 -7.72 -31.05
N ILE A 333 -5.06 -8.23 -29.99
CA ILE A 333 -5.55 -7.38 -28.90
C ILE A 333 -4.37 -6.95 -28.02
N PRO A 334 -4.08 -5.64 -27.86
CA PRO A 334 -2.97 -5.21 -27.03
C PRO A 334 -3.19 -5.54 -25.54
N ILE A 335 -2.14 -5.99 -24.85
CA ILE A 335 -2.12 -6.28 -23.40
C ILE A 335 -2.78 -5.19 -22.55
N ILE A 336 -2.64 -3.91 -22.93
CA ILE A 336 -3.24 -2.82 -22.17
C ILE A 336 -4.76 -2.86 -22.14
N VAL A 337 -5.40 -3.35 -23.21
CA VAL A 337 -6.86 -3.50 -23.24
C VAL A 337 -7.28 -4.51 -22.17
N LEU A 338 -6.55 -5.62 -22.04
CA LEU A 338 -6.76 -6.61 -20.98
C LEU A 338 -6.51 -6.03 -19.58
N GLN A 339 -5.46 -5.22 -19.40
CA GLN A 339 -5.20 -4.54 -18.12
C GLN A 339 -6.29 -3.52 -17.77
N VAL A 340 -6.80 -2.77 -18.75
CA VAL A 340 -7.92 -1.83 -18.56
C VAL A 340 -9.20 -2.59 -18.22
N ILE A 341 -9.50 -3.69 -18.93
CA ILE A 341 -10.63 -4.57 -18.61
C ILE A 341 -10.50 -5.09 -17.17
N LYS A 342 -9.33 -5.62 -16.78
CA LYS A 342 -9.05 -6.05 -15.39
C LYS A 342 -9.35 -4.93 -14.39
N GLY A 343 -8.93 -3.69 -14.69
CA GLY A 343 -9.19 -2.53 -13.85
C GLY A 343 -10.68 -2.14 -13.76
N VAL A 344 -11.38 -2.08 -14.89
CA VAL A 344 -12.81 -1.75 -14.98
C VAL A 344 -13.64 -2.82 -14.26
N THR A 345 -13.38 -4.10 -14.54
CA THR A 345 -14.06 -5.24 -13.89
C THR A 345 -13.85 -5.20 -12.38
N ARG A 346 -12.62 -4.94 -11.91
CA ARG A 346 -12.35 -4.79 -10.47
C ARG A 346 -13.19 -3.67 -9.83
N ASN A 347 -13.30 -2.53 -10.49
CA ASN A 347 -14.10 -1.41 -10.00
C ASN A 347 -15.60 -1.73 -10.02
N ALA A 348 -16.09 -2.36 -11.09
CA ALA A 348 -17.47 -2.79 -11.22
C ALA A 348 -17.85 -3.82 -10.15
N VAL A 349 -17.01 -4.83 -9.93
CA VAL A 349 -17.20 -5.84 -8.88
C VAL A 349 -17.20 -5.19 -7.49
N ASN A 350 -16.28 -4.27 -7.22
CA ASN A 350 -16.25 -3.54 -5.94
C ASN A 350 -17.52 -2.69 -5.73
N GLY A 351 -17.98 -2.00 -6.78
CA GLY A 351 -19.24 -1.24 -6.76
C GLY A 351 -20.45 -2.13 -6.53
N GLY A 352 -20.59 -3.20 -7.32
CA GLY A 352 -21.66 -4.19 -7.21
C GLY A 352 -21.67 -4.88 -5.84
N TYR A 353 -20.50 -5.25 -5.33
CA TYR A 353 -20.33 -5.81 -3.99
C TYR A 353 -20.86 -4.85 -2.91
N LYS A 354 -20.54 -3.56 -2.97
CA LYS A 354 -21.06 -2.57 -2.01
C LYS A 354 -22.57 -2.39 -2.10
N VAL A 355 -23.13 -2.40 -3.30
CA VAL A 355 -24.57 -2.19 -3.50
C VAL A 355 -25.37 -3.41 -3.05
N VAL A 356 -24.96 -4.61 -3.47
CA VAL A 356 -25.70 -5.87 -3.31
C VAL A 356 -25.38 -6.52 -1.97
N PHE A 357 -24.09 -6.71 -1.68
CA PHE A 357 -23.65 -7.49 -0.54
C PHE A 357 -23.47 -6.64 0.71
N ALA A 358 -22.91 -5.43 0.64
CA ALA A 358 -22.68 -4.67 1.87
C ALA A 358 -24.01 -4.29 2.57
N LYS A 359 -25.06 -3.92 1.83
CA LYS A 359 -26.38 -3.66 2.43
C LYS A 359 -27.03 -4.93 3.02
N ARG A 360 -26.83 -6.09 2.40
CA ARG A 360 -27.44 -7.37 2.84
C ARG A 360 -26.68 -8.00 4.00
N ILE A 361 -25.36 -7.93 3.97
CA ILE A 361 -24.47 -8.38 5.04
C ILE A 361 -24.59 -7.46 6.26
N GLN A 362 -24.80 -6.15 6.10
CA GLN A 362 -25.02 -5.23 7.23
C GLN A 362 -26.34 -5.52 8.00
N ARG A 363 -27.32 -6.17 7.37
CA ARG A 363 -28.52 -6.67 8.06
C ARG A 363 -28.26 -7.93 8.87
N MET A 364 -27.24 -8.71 8.51
CA MET A 364 -26.74 -9.82 9.31
C MET A 364 -25.82 -9.23 10.39
N GLN A 365 -25.93 -9.69 11.64
CA GLN A 365 -25.15 -9.19 12.77
C GLN A 365 -23.65 -9.04 12.44
N ARG A 366 -23.08 -7.87 12.80
CA ARG A 366 -21.79 -7.31 12.36
C ARG A 366 -20.57 -8.24 12.54
N GLN A 367 -20.61 -9.19 13.48
CA GLN A 367 -19.48 -10.07 13.82
C GLN A 367 -19.14 -11.10 12.74
N TYR A 368 -20.13 -11.68 12.04
CA TYR A 368 -19.87 -12.70 11.01
C TYR A 368 -19.52 -12.10 9.64
N SER A 369 -19.68 -10.78 9.47
CA SER A 369 -19.56 -10.11 8.18
C SER A 369 -18.17 -10.19 7.57
N ASP A 370 -17.10 -10.14 8.36
CA ASP A 370 -15.74 -9.95 7.82
C ASP A 370 -15.04 -11.28 7.51
N GLY A 371 -15.21 -12.30 8.35
CA GLY A 371 -14.76 -13.66 8.06
C GLY A 371 -15.41 -14.25 6.80
N VAL A 372 -16.71 -14.01 6.61
CA VAL A 372 -17.42 -14.46 5.38
C VAL A 372 -16.86 -13.81 4.12
N LYS A 373 -16.47 -12.52 4.18
CA LYS A 373 -15.82 -11.84 3.04
C LYS A 373 -14.50 -12.49 2.66
N ILE A 374 -13.69 -12.82 3.67
CA ILE A 374 -12.41 -13.49 3.50
C ILE A 374 -12.63 -14.87 2.85
N GLY A 375 -13.56 -15.67 3.38
CA GLY A 375 -13.90 -16.97 2.83
C GLY A 375 -14.38 -16.94 1.38
N ILE A 376 -15.27 -16.00 1.02
CA ILE A 376 -15.74 -15.82 -0.37
C ILE A 376 -14.56 -15.47 -1.29
N GLY A 377 -13.65 -14.59 -0.84
CA GLY A 377 -12.45 -14.23 -1.59
C GLY A 377 -11.54 -15.44 -1.85
N MET A 378 -11.32 -16.29 -0.84
CA MET A 378 -10.53 -17.51 -0.97
C MET A 378 -11.17 -18.50 -1.93
N LEU A 379 -12.48 -18.78 -1.81
CA LEU A 379 -13.19 -19.67 -2.74
C LEU A 379 -13.13 -19.17 -4.19
N THR A 380 -13.33 -17.87 -4.40
CA THR A 380 -13.24 -17.26 -5.73
C THR A 380 -11.84 -17.37 -6.31
N SER A 381 -10.79 -17.29 -5.47
CA SER A 381 -9.40 -17.46 -5.90
C SER A 381 -9.11 -18.89 -6.40
N ILE A 382 -9.69 -19.92 -5.76
CA ILE A 382 -9.57 -21.32 -6.20
C ILE A 382 -10.25 -21.50 -7.56
N ILE A 383 -11.46 -20.99 -7.71
CA ILE A 383 -12.20 -21.02 -8.98
C ILE A 383 -11.40 -20.32 -10.09
N CYS A 384 -10.80 -19.17 -9.78
CA CYS A 384 -9.97 -18.42 -10.73
C CYS A 384 -8.78 -19.25 -11.23
N CYS A 385 -8.06 -19.94 -10.33
CA CYS A 385 -6.96 -20.83 -10.72
C CYS A 385 -7.43 -22.04 -11.52
N ALA A 386 -8.58 -22.64 -11.15
CA ALA A 386 -9.14 -23.76 -11.89
C ALA A 386 -9.50 -23.36 -13.33
N VAL A 387 -10.14 -22.21 -13.53
CA VAL A 387 -10.44 -21.68 -14.86
C VAL A 387 -9.17 -21.39 -15.65
N ALA A 388 -8.18 -20.73 -15.04
CA ALA A 388 -6.92 -20.43 -15.70
C ALA A 388 -6.16 -21.70 -16.14
N SER A 389 -6.15 -22.73 -15.29
CA SER A 389 -5.57 -24.03 -15.62
C SER A 389 -6.28 -24.67 -16.81
N SER A 390 -7.62 -24.64 -16.86
CA SER A 390 -8.39 -25.19 -17.98
C SER A 390 -8.12 -24.42 -19.29
N VAL A 391 -7.98 -23.10 -19.23
CA VAL A 391 -7.60 -22.29 -20.39
C VAL A 391 -6.18 -22.65 -20.87
N GLU A 392 -5.26 -22.87 -19.94
CA GLU A 392 -3.88 -23.22 -20.28
C GLU A 392 -3.78 -24.60 -20.93
N SER A 393 -4.52 -25.59 -20.41
CA SER A 393 -4.58 -26.92 -21.02
C SER A 393 -5.05 -26.84 -22.47
N LYS A 394 -6.12 -26.07 -22.75
CA LYS A 394 -6.63 -25.88 -24.12
C LYS A 394 -5.63 -25.16 -25.02
N ARG A 395 -4.90 -24.16 -24.50
CA ARG A 395 -3.86 -23.45 -25.26
C ARG A 395 -2.72 -24.39 -25.65
N LEU A 396 -2.28 -25.24 -24.73
CA LEU A 396 -1.23 -26.24 -24.97
C LEU A 396 -1.69 -27.33 -25.95
N GLU A 397 -2.94 -27.78 -25.85
CA GLU A 397 -3.53 -28.71 -26.81
C GLU A 397 -3.54 -28.12 -28.23
N ALA A 398 -3.99 -26.87 -28.39
CA ALA A 398 -4.00 -26.18 -29.68
C ALA A 398 -2.58 -26.02 -30.28
N LEU A 399 -1.58 -25.73 -29.46
CA LEU A 399 -0.18 -25.67 -29.91
C LEU A 399 0.31 -27.03 -30.41
N ARG A 400 0.02 -28.10 -29.66
CA ARG A 400 0.39 -29.47 -30.03
C ARG A 400 -0.28 -29.91 -31.34
N GLU A 401 -1.53 -29.52 -31.56
CA GLU A 401 -2.26 -29.78 -32.81
C GLU A 401 -1.70 -28.97 -34.00
N SER A 402 -1.20 -27.76 -33.76
CA SER A 402 -0.57 -26.91 -34.77
C SER A 402 0.87 -27.31 -35.15
N GLY A 403 1.47 -28.28 -34.43
CA GLY A 403 2.82 -28.78 -34.70
C GLY A 403 3.97 -27.86 -34.27
N CYS A 404 3.71 -26.92 -33.35
CA CYS A 404 4.71 -26.02 -32.75
C CYS A 404 5.28 -26.54 -31.43
#